data_AF-A0A484YWD6-F1
#
_entry.id   AF-A0A484YWD6-F1
#
_cell.length_a   1.000
_cell.length_b   1.000
_cell.length_c   1.000
_cell.angle_alpha   90.00
_cell.angle_beta   90.00
_cell.angle_gamma   90.00
#
_symmetry.space_group_name_H-M   'P 1'
#
loop_
_entity.id
_entity.type
_entity.pdbx_description
1 polymer ?
#
loop_
_entity_poly.entity_id
_entity_poly.type
_entity_poly.pdbx_seq_one_letter_code
_entity_poly.pdbx_strand_id
1 'polypeptide(L)' 'MADSEFQRPTLAENISMLRNDLFARLDVSDTLRRMDEDVRAKVYAAALHTVYGYIDIWQ' A
#
# COMPACT_ATOMS: atom_id res chain seq x y z
N MET A 1 -26.63 -1.83 16.05
CA MET A 1 -25.17 -1.81 15.81
C MET A 1 -25.03 -2.21 14.37
N ALA A 2 -24.51 -1.33 13.51
CA ALA A 2 -24.34 -1.67 12.10
C ALA A 2 -23.30 -2.80 12.05
N ASP A 3 -23.73 -4.00 11.66
CA ASP A 3 -22.82 -5.01 11.10
C ASP A 3 -22.16 -4.32 9.91
N SER A 4 -21.01 -3.71 10.16
CA SER A 4 -20.18 -3.22 9.09
C SER A 4 -19.79 -4.45 8.30
N GLU A 5 -20.41 -4.63 7.14
CA GLU A 5 -20.04 -5.61 6.12
C GLU A 5 -18.66 -5.24 5.55
N PHE A 6 -17.69 -5.03 6.43
CA PHE A 6 -16.31 -4.75 6.11
C PHE A 6 -15.72 -6.07 5.63
N GLN A 7 -16.00 -6.40 4.38
CA GLN A 7 -15.36 -7.51 3.71
C GLN A 7 -13.87 -7.22 3.70
N ARG A 8 -13.11 -8.04 4.43
CA ARG A 8 -11.66 -7.98 4.37
C ARG A 8 -11.25 -8.33 2.94
N PRO A 9 -10.60 -7.42 2.21
CA PRO A 9 -10.00 -7.74 0.93
C PRO A 9 -9.00 -8.88 1.14
N THR A 10 -9.03 -9.86 0.25
CA THR A 10 -8.07 -10.96 0.21
C THR A 10 -6.64 -10.43 0.03
N LEU A 11 -5.63 -11.28 0.31
CA LEU A 11 -4.23 -10.88 0.12
C LEU A 11 -3.96 -10.40 -1.32
N ALA A 12 -4.51 -11.09 -2.32
CA ALA A 12 -4.35 -10.75 -3.72
C ALA A 12 -5.00 -9.40 -4.08
N GLU A 13 -6.15 -9.10 -3.48
CA GLU A 13 -6.84 -7.81 -3.63
C GLU A 13 -6.03 -6.69 -2.98
N ASN A 14 -5.50 -6.90 -1.77
CA ASN A 14 -4.63 -5.92 -1.11
C ASN A 14 -3.36 -5.63 -1.91
N ILE A 15 -2.70 -6.66 -2.42
CA ILE A 15 -1.51 -6.50 -3.28
C ILE A 15 -1.87 -5.69 -4.53
N SER A 16 -3.01 -5.97 -5.14
CA SER A 16 -3.46 -5.25 -6.34
C SER A 16 -3.83 -3.80 -6.06
N MET A 17 -4.49 -3.52 -4.93
CA MET A 17 -4.84 -2.17 -4.48
C MET A 17 -3.58 -1.36 -4.15
N LEU A 18 -2.63 -1.94 -3.40
CA LEU A 18 -1.35 -1.31 -3.09
C LEU A 18 -0.53 -0.99 -4.34
N ARG A 19 -0.46 -1.93 -5.28
CA ARG A 19 0.22 -1.72 -6.56
C ARG A 19 -0.38 -0.54 -7.31
N ASN A 20 -1.71 -0.46 -7.38
CA ASN A 20 -2.39 0.64 -8.07
C ASN A 20 -2.19 1.98 -7.35
N ASP A 21 -2.23 2.02 -6.02
CA ASP A 21 -1.98 3.22 -5.22
C ASP A 21 -0.51 3.69 -5.34
N LEU A 22 0.45 2.75 -5.35
CA LEU A 22 1.86 3.03 -5.65
C LEU A 22 2.04 3.63 -7.03
N PHE A 23 1.46 3.01 -8.06
CA PHE A 23 1.52 3.55 -9.42
C PHE A 23 0.87 4.92 -9.48
N ALA A 24 -0.31 5.13 -8.88
CA ALA A 24 -0.95 6.44 -8.85
C ALA A 24 -0.07 7.50 -8.16
N ARG A 25 0.54 7.19 -7.02
CA ARG A 25 1.40 8.14 -6.29
C ARG A 25 2.71 8.44 -7.02
N LEU A 26 3.31 7.43 -7.66
CA LEU A 26 4.55 7.58 -8.44
C LEU A 26 4.31 8.22 -9.81
N ASP A 27 3.15 8.01 -10.41
CA ASP A 27 2.74 8.57 -11.72
C ASP A 27 2.25 10.02 -11.59
N VAL A 28 1.47 10.34 -10.55
CA VAL A 28 0.95 11.69 -10.31
C VAL A 28 2.03 12.68 -9.88
N SER A 29 3.10 12.20 -9.25
CA SER A 29 4.11 13.08 -8.67
C SER A 29 5.42 13.03 -9.47
N ASP A 30 5.57 13.95 -10.43
CA ASP A 30 6.83 14.15 -11.17
C ASP A 30 8.02 14.41 -10.22
N THR A 31 7.72 14.92 -9.01
CA THR A 31 8.65 15.10 -7.90
C THR A 31 9.14 13.77 -7.34
N LEU A 32 8.26 12.80 -7.06
CA LEU A 32 8.62 11.44 -6.62
C LEU A 32 9.44 10.68 -7.66
N ARG A 33 9.15 10.89 -8.94
CA ARG A 33 9.93 10.31 -10.04
C ARG A 33 11.36 10.86 -10.12
N ARG A 34 11.59 12.06 -9.59
CA ARG A 34 12.91 12.71 -9.47
C ARG A 34 13.52 12.62 -8.07
N MET A 35 12.85 11.95 -7.13
CA MET A 35 13.23 12.00 -5.72
C MET A 35 14.43 11.11 -5.39
N ASP A 36 15.18 11.60 -4.41
CA ASP A 36 16.32 10.97 -3.75
C ASP A 36 15.96 9.60 -3.15
N GLU A 37 16.96 8.73 -2.97
CA GLU A 37 16.80 7.33 -2.53
C GLU A 37 15.98 7.25 -1.23
N ASP A 38 16.19 8.22 -0.33
CA ASP A 38 15.55 8.33 0.98
C ASP A 38 14.02 8.43 0.92
N VAL A 39 13.48 9.09 -0.11
CA VAL A 39 12.02 9.24 -0.25
C VAL A 39 11.41 7.96 -0.83
N ARG A 40 12.08 7.36 -1.83
CA ARG A 40 11.65 6.07 -2.37
C ARG A 40 11.62 5.02 -1.27
N ALA A 41 12.65 4.97 -0.43
CA ALA A 41 12.71 4.08 0.72
C ALA A 41 11.50 4.25 1.67
N LYS A 42 11.06 5.48 1.96
CA LYS A 42 9.89 5.75 2.82
C LYS A 42 8.59 5.29 2.19
N VAL A 43 8.41 5.50 0.89
CA VAL A 43 7.20 5.04 0.16
C VAL A 43 7.14 3.51 0.12
N TYR A 44 8.27 2.84 -0.16
CA TYR A 44 8.35 1.38 -0.11
C TYR A 44 8.14 0.83 1.31
N ALA A 45 8.70 1.48 2.33
CA ALA A 45 8.49 1.09 3.73
C ALA A 45 7.02 1.17 4.15
N ALA A 46 6.30 2.22 3.74
CA ALA A 46 4.86 2.36 4.02
C ALA A 46 4.03 1.27 3.31
N ALA A 47 4.37 0.95 2.06
CA ALA A 47 3.72 -0.12 1.32
C ALA A 47 3.96 -1.49 1.98
N LEU A 48 5.21 -1.80 2.32
CA LEU A 48 5.58 -3.05 3.01
C LEU A 48 4.94 -3.16 4.38
N HIS A 49 4.90 -2.08 5.17
CA HIS A 49 4.24 -2.07 6.47
C HIS A 49 2.76 -2.45 6.37
N THR A 50 2.08 -1.98 5.32
CA THR A 50 0.67 -2.31 5.08
C THR A 50 0.48 -3.79 4.72
N VAL A 51 1.34 -4.34 3.86
CA VAL A 51 1.32 -5.78 3.51
C VAL A 51 1.64 -6.65 4.72
N TYR A 52 2.67 -6.28 5.48
CA TYR A 52 3.11 -7.04 6.64
C TYR A 52 2.06 -7.00 7.75
N GLY A 53 1.48 -5.83 7.99
CA GLY A 53 0.33 -5.70 8.89
C GLY A 53 -0.83 -6.58 8.45
N TYR A 54 -1.14 -6.66 7.15
CA TYR A 54 -2.16 -7.59 6.68
C TYR A 54 -1.80 -9.05 7.02
N ILE A 55 -0.60 -9.51 6.70
CA ILE A 55 -0.16 -10.90 6.93
C ILE A 55 -0.12 -11.24 8.43
N ASP A 56 0.35 -10.32 9.27
CA ASP A 56 0.46 -10.49 10.74
C ASP A 56 -0.90 -10.74 11.41
N ILE A 57 -1.97 -10.09 10.94
CA ILE A 57 -3.32 -10.29 11.48
C ILE A 57 -3.90 -11.67 11.08
N TRP A 58 -3.22 -12.43 10.22
CA TRP A 58 -3.61 -13.79 9.81
C TRP A 58 -2.72 -14.90 10.38
N GLN A 59 -1.78 -14.58 11.29
CA GLN A 59 -1.06 -15.58 12.11
C GLN A 59 -1.71 -15.73 13.49
#